data_AF-A0A2A4NBC0-F1
#
_entry.id   AF-A0A2A4NBC0-F1
#
_cell.length_a   1.000
_cell.length_b   1.000
_cell.length_c   1.000
_cell.angle_alpha   90.00
_cell.angle_beta   90.00
_cell.angle_gamma   90.00
#
_symmetry.space_group_name_H-M   'P 1'
#
loop_
_entity.id
_entity.type
_entity.pdbx_description
1 polymer ?
#
loop_
_entity_poly.entity_id
_entity_poly.type
_entity_poly.pdbx_seq_one_letter_code
_entity_poly.pdbx_strand_id
1 'polypeptide(L)'
;MIKRTTYFLLLLTFFSIAVGAKRNYRITSTPNNTIEKADELFANENYKTALPLYIQLLSQNPNYSEFNLRAGICCMNSNHNYAKALYYLSKAEKSSDKEPQVYYYIGRAYHFSNKIDQAIENYEVFKVYSNDNDPLYLQAERNIEMCNNAKSILNHKISVTITNIGNQINSSYSDFSPLLTSDQIQIFFTSKKEGCIGGTEDYNSEFFSDIYTSKKVDWQWNYPNNLGNSINTDLNDIAAGLSLDGQKLLIYREDYNTSTGNIYWSHLIDDLWQTPEKVGKQSNTTDINSEYSEKYACVSPDENTIYFTSDRPGGYGGTDIYKIQKLPTGEWGLALNLGDEINTIYDESAPFIHFDGKSFFFCSNGHNSIGGFDIFTTSLNENKEWDEVVNIGYPINSTNDDIDFVLTPDKRTGYFASIRPEGFGGLDIYRAEFQEYTGITIMRGKINVEDSLALKQTSITVTERDNETVEGMYHPNNRSGKFIMIFTPGRSYTIKVDAPGYECYTENITISKNVHIFELEKVISLKCRQ
;
A
#
# COMPACT_ATOMS: atom_id res chain seq x y z
N MET A 1 -13.24 34.17 33.99
CA MET A 1 -12.60 32.95 34.52
C MET A 1 -11.99 32.23 33.33
N ILE A 2 -10.74 32.58 33.02
CA ILE A 2 -10.05 32.22 31.77
C ILE A 2 -9.31 30.91 32.03
N LYS A 3 -9.78 29.81 31.45
CA LYS A 3 -9.02 28.55 31.44
C LYS A 3 -8.07 28.59 30.26
N ARG A 4 -6.77 28.70 30.56
CA ARG A 4 -5.67 28.48 29.63
C ARG A 4 -5.61 26.98 29.34
N THR A 5 -5.87 26.61 28.09
CA THR A 5 -5.59 25.27 27.57
C THR A 5 -4.22 25.34 26.91
N THR A 6 -3.25 24.67 27.51
CA THR A 6 -1.89 24.56 26.97
C THR A 6 -1.90 23.39 25.98
N TYR A 7 -1.82 23.69 24.69
CA TYR A 7 -1.65 22.67 23.64
C TYR A 7 -0.18 22.24 23.61
N PHE A 8 0.08 20.95 23.80
CA PHE A 8 1.39 20.34 23.59
C PHE A 8 1.47 19.96 22.11
N LEU A 9 2.20 20.76 21.35
CA LEU A 9 2.46 20.58 19.92
C LEU A 9 3.65 19.61 19.80
N LEU A 10 3.41 18.35 19.49
CA LEU A 10 4.48 17.37 19.23
C LEU A 10 4.66 17.25 17.71
N LEU A 11 5.32 18.26 17.13
CA LEU A 11 5.85 18.15 15.77
C LEU A 11 7.02 17.16 15.79
N LEU A 12 6.81 15.95 15.27
CA LEU A 12 7.88 15.11 14.79
C LEU A 12 8.29 15.59 13.39
N THR A 13 8.93 16.76 13.34
CA THR A 13 9.72 17.13 12.17
C THR A 13 11.08 16.48 12.30
N PHE A 14 11.40 15.55 11.41
CA PHE A 14 12.77 15.11 11.16
C PHE A 14 13.56 16.27 10.55
N PHE A 15 13.95 17.24 11.39
CA PHE A 15 15.04 18.12 11.05
C PHE A 15 16.33 17.35 11.29
N SER A 16 17.01 16.99 10.20
CA SER A 16 18.42 16.63 10.19
C SER A 16 19.25 17.85 10.62
N ILE A 17 19.28 18.12 11.93
CA ILE A 17 20.29 19.01 12.48
C ILE A 17 21.58 18.19 12.47
N ALA A 18 22.36 18.35 11.40
CA ALA A 18 23.77 18.00 11.39
C ALA A 18 24.50 18.91 12.39
N VAL A 19 24.38 18.62 13.68
CA VAL A 19 25.28 19.15 14.69
C VAL A 19 26.62 18.47 14.44
N GLY A 20 27.54 19.19 13.82
CA GLY A 20 28.94 18.81 13.70
C GLY A 20 29.64 18.78 15.05
N ALA A 21 29.25 17.85 15.93
CA ALA A 21 30.06 17.44 17.06
C ALA A 21 31.04 16.39 16.55
N LYS A 22 32.34 16.72 16.51
CA LYS A 22 33.39 15.72 16.29
C LYS A 22 33.31 14.68 17.40
N ARG A 23 32.75 13.51 17.10
CA ARG A 23 32.75 12.34 18.00
C ARG A 23 34.20 11.84 18.10
N ASN A 24 34.74 11.86 19.31
CA ASN A 24 36.10 11.36 19.57
C ASN A 24 36.06 9.83 19.70
N TYR A 25 36.27 9.14 18.58
CA TYR A 25 36.47 7.68 18.58
C TYR A 25 37.77 7.35 19.32
N ARG A 26 37.69 6.47 20.33
CA ARG A 26 38.86 5.96 21.08
C ARG A 26 39.52 4.79 20.34
N ILE A 27 39.79 4.94 19.04
CA ILE A 27 40.34 3.88 18.20
C ILE A 27 41.63 4.39 17.56
N THR A 28 42.76 3.77 17.89
CA THR A 28 44.10 4.30 17.58
C THR A 28 44.71 3.73 16.29
N SER A 29 44.05 2.78 15.63
CA SER A 29 44.62 1.99 14.51
C SER A 29 43.75 1.91 13.24
N THR A 30 42.58 2.55 13.22
CA THR A 30 41.64 2.49 12.09
C THR A 30 41.63 3.81 11.31
N PRO A 31 41.58 3.80 9.95
CA PRO A 31 41.52 5.04 9.19
C PRO A 31 40.22 5.81 9.52
N ASN A 32 40.34 7.04 10.03
CA ASN A 32 39.19 7.89 10.34
C ASN A 32 38.18 8.02 9.18
N ASN A 33 38.68 7.98 7.93
CA ASN A 33 37.85 8.07 6.72
C ASN A 33 36.83 6.91 6.59
N THR A 34 37.18 5.68 7.00
CA THR A 34 36.23 4.54 6.93
C THR A 34 35.08 4.69 7.93
N ILE A 35 35.37 5.23 9.13
CA ILE A 35 34.36 5.49 10.16
C ILE A 35 33.42 6.60 9.69
N GLU A 36 33.97 7.73 9.24
CA GLU A 36 33.21 8.87 8.74
C GLU A 36 32.26 8.45 7.60
N LYS A 37 32.76 7.68 6.63
CA LYS A 37 31.95 7.17 5.52
C LYS A 37 30.84 6.21 5.97
N ALA A 38 31.13 5.30 6.90
CA ALA A 38 30.12 4.38 7.42
C ALA A 38 29.00 5.11 8.16
N ASP A 39 29.38 6.09 8.98
CA ASP A 39 28.43 6.89 9.76
C ASP A 39 27.60 7.84 8.89
N GLU A 40 28.19 8.40 7.83
CA GLU A 40 27.45 9.18 6.82
C GLU A 40 26.39 8.32 6.11
N LEU A 41 26.78 7.14 5.63
CA LEU A 41 25.85 6.21 5.00
C LEU A 41 24.74 5.78 5.96
N PHE A 42 25.08 5.50 7.21
CA PHE A 42 24.11 5.15 8.24
C PHE A 42 23.14 6.29 8.56
N ALA A 43 23.63 7.53 8.64
CA ALA A 43 22.82 8.71 8.92
C ALA A 43 21.84 9.04 7.77
N ASN A 44 22.21 8.69 6.54
CA ASN A 44 21.35 8.77 5.36
C ASN A 44 20.54 7.48 5.12
N GLU A 45 20.43 6.61 6.14
CA GLU A 45 19.67 5.35 6.11
C GLU A 45 20.12 4.34 5.04
N ASN A 46 21.29 4.55 4.41
CA ASN A 46 21.90 3.62 3.45
C ASN A 46 22.53 2.43 4.18
N TYR A 47 21.68 1.63 4.82
CA TYR A 47 22.08 0.53 5.69
C TYR A 47 22.79 -0.59 4.92
N LYS A 48 22.36 -0.83 3.68
CA LYS A 48 22.93 -1.87 2.80
C LYS A 48 24.39 -1.60 2.48
N THR A 49 24.75 -0.33 2.19
CA THR A 49 26.14 0.06 1.91
C THR A 49 26.94 0.34 3.18
N ALA A 50 26.29 0.77 4.27
CA ALA A 50 26.96 0.98 5.56
C ALA A 50 27.41 -0.34 6.21
N LEU A 51 26.61 -1.40 6.11
CA LEU A 51 26.88 -2.70 6.74
C LEU A 51 28.28 -3.26 6.46
N PRO A 52 28.75 -3.39 5.20
CA PRO A 52 30.07 -3.93 4.92
C PRO A 52 31.20 -3.08 5.52
N LEU A 53 31.02 -1.76 5.63
CA LEU A 53 32.01 -0.89 6.28
C LEU A 53 32.06 -1.13 7.79
N TYR A 54 30.91 -1.27 8.47
CA TYR A 54 30.91 -1.65 9.89
C TYR A 54 31.50 -3.04 10.12
N ILE A 55 31.25 -4.00 9.24
CA ILE A 55 31.89 -5.33 9.31
C ILE A 55 33.42 -5.20 9.17
N GLN A 56 33.91 -4.35 8.26
CA GLN A 56 35.34 -4.07 8.13
C GLN A 56 35.91 -3.47 9.42
N LEU A 57 35.23 -2.49 10.02
CA LEU A 57 35.65 -1.86 11.28
C LEU A 57 35.68 -2.87 12.45
N LEU A 58 34.69 -3.76 12.51
CA LEU A 58 34.60 -4.83 13.50
C LEU A 58 35.67 -5.91 13.32
N SER A 59 36.23 -6.10 12.13
CA SER A 59 37.34 -7.04 11.94
C SER A 59 38.59 -6.64 12.74
N GLN A 60 38.77 -5.34 12.99
CA GLN A 60 39.86 -4.77 13.79
C GLN A 60 39.47 -4.61 15.26
N ASN A 61 38.19 -4.32 15.53
CA ASN A 61 37.66 -4.06 16.86
C ASN A 61 36.40 -4.90 17.16
N PRO A 62 36.51 -6.23 17.33
CA PRO A 62 35.34 -7.13 17.31
C PRO A 62 34.29 -6.89 18.38
N ASN A 63 34.68 -6.28 19.51
CA ASN A 63 33.81 -6.04 20.66
C ASN A 63 33.45 -4.56 20.85
N TYR A 64 33.79 -3.68 19.90
CA TYR A 64 33.43 -2.28 20.02
C TYR A 64 31.90 -2.12 19.94
N SER A 65 31.30 -1.56 20.99
CA SER A 65 29.84 -1.59 21.16
C SER A 65 29.11 -0.86 20.04
N GLU A 66 29.49 0.37 19.74
CA GLU A 66 28.80 1.23 18.76
C GLU A 66 28.80 0.61 17.34
N PHE A 67 29.90 -0.01 16.91
CA PHE A 67 29.96 -0.65 15.60
C PHE A 67 29.11 -1.92 15.55
N ASN A 68 29.06 -2.69 16.63
CA ASN A 68 28.17 -3.84 16.74
C ASN A 68 26.69 -3.41 16.75
N LEU A 69 26.36 -2.33 17.47
CA LEU A 69 25.03 -1.74 17.46
C LEU A 69 24.61 -1.33 16.05
N ARG A 70 25.43 -0.52 15.37
CA ARG A 70 25.17 -0.04 14.00
C ARG A 70 25.10 -1.19 12.99
N ALA A 71 25.99 -2.18 13.08
CA ALA A 71 25.91 -3.38 12.24
C ALA A 71 24.60 -4.15 12.47
N GLY A 72 24.14 -4.23 13.73
CA GLY A 72 22.85 -4.82 14.10
C GLY A 72 21.68 -4.10 13.44
N ILE A 73 21.62 -2.77 13.58
CA ILE A 73 20.60 -1.92 12.97
C ILE A 73 20.64 -2.03 11.44
N CYS A 74 21.84 -2.04 10.83
CA CYS A 74 21.97 -2.24 9.40
C CYS A 74 21.41 -3.58 8.94
N CYS A 75 21.64 -4.67 9.68
CA CYS A 75 21.09 -5.99 9.34
C CYS A 75 19.55 -6.02 9.41
N MET A 76 18.93 -5.24 10.29
CA MET A 76 17.47 -5.19 10.38
C MET A 76 16.85 -4.45 9.21
N ASN A 77 17.42 -3.30 8.82
CA ASN A 77 16.77 -2.39 7.87
C ASN A 77 17.22 -2.58 6.41
N SER A 78 18.32 -3.32 6.14
CA SER A 78 18.77 -3.56 4.76
C SER A 78 18.27 -4.87 4.15
N ASN A 79 18.18 -5.94 4.94
CA ASN A 79 17.81 -7.26 4.46
C ASN A 79 16.94 -8.04 5.44
N HIS A 80 16.36 -7.35 6.43
CA HIS A 80 15.44 -7.95 7.41
C HIS A 80 16.02 -9.19 8.10
N ASN A 81 17.35 -9.26 8.27
CA ASN A 81 18.03 -10.40 8.84
C ASN A 81 18.14 -10.25 10.36
N TYR A 82 17.04 -10.49 11.05
CA TYR A 82 16.94 -10.36 12.51
C TYR A 82 17.89 -11.30 13.27
N ALA A 83 18.20 -12.47 12.71
CA ALA A 83 19.16 -13.40 13.32
C ALA A 83 20.58 -12.81 13.34
N LYS A 84 21.03 -12.24 12.21
CA LYS A 84 22.34 -11.57 12.11
C LYS A 84 22.35 -10.26 12.91
N ALA A 85 21.23 -9.55 12.96
CA ALA A 85 21.07 -8.39 13.82
C ALA A 85 21.31 -8.74 15.30
N LEU A 86 20.58 -9.75 15.82
CA LEU A 86 20.74 -10.24 17.20
C LEU A 86 22.17 -10.70 17.50
N TYR A 87 22.86 -11.30 16.53
CA TYR A 87 24.28 -11.65 16.70
C TYR A 87 25.16 -10.43 17.03
N TYR A 88 25.07 -9.34 16.26
CA TYR A 88 25.85 -8.14 16.54
C TYR A 88 25.35 -7.40 17.78
N LEU A 89 24.03 -7.24 17.93
CA LEU A 89 23.44 -6.55 19.08
C LEU A 89 23.81 -7.22 20.40
N SER A 90 23.84 -8.55 20.47
CA SER A 90 24.27 -9.28 21.68
C SER A 90 25.75 -9.06 22.03
N LYS A 91 26.60 -8.69 21.06
CA LYS A 91 27.98 -8.29 21.34
C LYS A 91 28.05 -6.88 21.90
N ALA A 92 27.27 -5.95 21.34
CA ALA A 92 27.14 -4.60 21.88
C ALA A 92 26.63 -4.64 23.34
N GLU A 93 25.62 -5.46 23.62
CA GLU A 93 25.02 -5.62 24.95
C GLU A 93 26.01 -6.13 26.02
N LYS A 94 26.98 -6.95 25.62
CA LYS A 94 28.01 -7.52 26.51
C LYS A 94 29.19 -6.57 26.73
N SER A 95 29.28 -5.47 25.97
CA SER A 95 30.38 -4.54 26.09
C SER A 95 30.26 -3.66 27.35
N SER A 96 31.40 -3.27 27.92
CA SER A 96 31.45 -2.38 29.09
C SER A 96 31.04 -0.94 28.76
N ASP A 97 31.11 -0.55 27.48
CA ASP A 97 30.77 0.79 26.97
C ASP A 97 29.41 0.82 26.24
N LYS A 98 28.53 -0.14 26.53
CA LYS A 98 27.20 -0.22 25.91
C LYS A 98 26.35 1.02 26.19
N GLU A 99 25.59 1.43 25.18
CA GLU A 99 24.56 2.46 25.32
C GLU A 99 23.19 1.80 25.53
N PRO A 100 22.28 2.41 26.33
CA PRO A 100 20.95 1.84 26.61
C PRO A 100 20.17 1.42 25.36
N GLN A 101 20.28 2.19 24.26
CA GLN A 101 19.62 1.91 22.98
C GLN A 101 19.84 0.50 22.43
N VAL A 102 20.91 -0.21 22.84
CA VAL A 102 21.11 -1.61 22.44
C VAL A 102 19.92 -2.50 22.82
N TYR A 103 19.30 -2.27 23.98
CA TYR A 103 18.15 -3.03 24.45
C TYR A 103 16.91 -2.77 23.59
N TYR A 104 16.69 -1.53 23.17
CA TYR A 104 15.61 -1.17 22.26
C TYR A 104 15.73 -1.95 20.94
N TYR A 105 16.91 -1.95 20.32
CA TYR A 105 17.11 -2.64 19.05
C TYR A 105 17.11 -4.17 19.18
N ILE A 106 17.53 -4.73 20.32
CA ILE A 106 17.33 -6.16 20.62
C ILE A 106 15.84 -6.48 20.72
N GLY A 107 15.07 -5.64 21.41
CA GLY A 107 13.62 -5.74 21.51
C GLY A 107 12.96 -5.75 20.13
N ARG A 108 13.32 -4.80 19.26
CA ARG A 108 12.85 -4.76 17.86
C ARG A 108 13.21 -6.02 17.08
N ALA A 109 14.45 -6.49 17.15
CA ALA A 109 14.85 -7.70 16.44
C ALA A 109 14.09 -8.94 16.93
N TYR A 110 13.76 -9.03 18.22
CA TYR A 110 12.89 -10.08 18.73
C TYR A 110 11.44 -9.92 18.28
N HIS A 111 10.90 -8.70 18.30
CA HIS A 111 9.54 -8.39 17.89
C HIS A 111 9.29 -8.83 16.45
N PHE A 112 10.11 -8.33 15.51
CA PHE A 112 10.02 -8.63 14.08
C PHE A 112 10.38 -10.09 13.71
N SER A 113 10.87 -10.87 14.69
CA SER A 113 11.09 -12.32 14.55
C SER A 113 10.07 -13.17 15.32
N ASN A 114 8.90 -12.60 15.65
CA ASN A 114 7.80 -13.25 16.39
C ASN A 114 8.17 -13.75 17.80
N LYS A 115 9.25 -13.24 18.41
CA LYS A 115 9.71 -13.59 19.76
C LYS A 115 9.18 -12.60 20.78
N ILE A 116 7.85 -12.57 20.91
CA ILE A 116 7.11 -11.47 21.56
C ILE A 116 7.49 -11.25 23.02
N ASP A 117 7.62 -12.31 23.83
CA ASP A 117 8.00 -12.16 25.25
C ASP A 117 9.41 -11.58 25.42
N GLN A 118 10.35 -12.02 24.59
CA GLN A 118 11.73 -11.53 24.61
C GLN A 118 11.82 -10.08 24.13
N ALA A 119 10.93 -9.67 23.22
CA ALA A 119 10.81 -8.29 22.77
C ALA A 119 10.39 -7.38 23.92
N ILE A 120 9.28 -7.72 24.60
CA ILE A 120 8.75 -6.96 25.74
C ILE A 120 9.81 -6.84 26.84
N GLU A 121 10.48 -7.94 27.21
CA GLU A 121 11.53 -7.92 28.21
C GLU A 121 12.63 -6.90 27.88
N ASN A 122 13.08 -6.85 26.62
CA ASN A 122 14.14 -5.94 26.21
C ASN A 122 13.68 -4.48 26.10
N TYR A 123 12.43 -4.23 25.68
CA TYR A 123 11.88 -2.88 25.71
C TYR A 123 11.72 -2.35 27.14
N GLU A 124 11.28 -3.18 28.09
CA GLU A 124 11.19 -2.79 29.49
C GLU A 124 12.58 -2.52 30.10
N VAL A 125 13.57 -3.36 29.77
CA VAL A 125 14.97 -3.10 30.16
C VAL A 125 15.46 -1.77 29.57
N PHE A 126 15.17 -1.50 28.30
CA PHE A 126 15.51 -0.22 27.68
C PHE A 126 14.90 0.95 28.47
N LYS A 127 13.59 0.92 28.75
CA LYS A 127 12.89 1.97 29.49
C LYS A 127 13.51 2.26 30.85
N VAL A 128 13.98 1.22 31.57
CA VAL A 128 14.66 1.38 32.87
C VAL A 128 16.01 2.11 32.76
N TYR A 129 16.75 1.91 31.66
CA TYR A 129 18.08 2.49 31.46
C TYR A 129 18.09 3.78 30.62
N SER A 130 17.02 4.04 29.87
CA SER A 130 16.81 5.27 29.11
C SER A 130 16.26 6.39 30.00
N ASN A 131 16.30 7.62 29.50
CA ASN A 131 15.62 8.75 30.11
C ASN A 131 14.28 8.99 29.41
N ASP A 132 13.28 9.53 30.10
CA ASP A 132 11.94 9.81 29.54
C ASP A 132 11.98 10.80 28.36
N ASN A 133 13.04 11.62 28.25
CA ASN A 133 13.24 12.51 27.10
C ASN A 133 13.92 11.83 25.89
N ASP A 134 14.28 10.54 25.99
CA ASP A 134 14.83 9.79 24.86
C ASP A 134 13.71 9.57 23.83
N PRO A 135 13.90 9.98 22.55
CA PRO A 135 12.90 9.77 21.51
C PRO A 135 12.47 8.30 21.34
N LEU A 136 13.33 7.35 21.70
CA LEU A 136 13.03 5.92 21.63
C LEU A 136 12.17 5.43 22.80
N TYR A 137 12.02 6.19 23.89
CA TYR A 137 11.22 5.79 25.05
C TYR A 137 9.75 5.57 24.65
N LEU A 138 9.13 6.56 23.99
CA LEU A 138 7.75 6.46 23.51
C LEU A 138 7.59 5.38 22.44
N GLN A 139 8.62 5.18 21.59
CA GLN A 139 8.62 4.09 20.61
C GLN A 139 8.66 2.71 21.30
N ALA A 140 9.42 2.57 22.39
CA ALA A 140 9.44 1.34 23.18
C ALA A 140 8.08 1.08 23.83
N GLU A 141 7.38 2.11 24.33
CA GLU A 141 6.01 1.97 24.84
C GLU A 141 5.04 1.50 23.76
N ARG A 142 5.09 2.10 22.58
CA ARG A 142 4.29 1.68 21.43
C ARG A 142 4.61 0.24 21.02
N ASN A 143 5.89 -0.14 20.96
CA ASN A 143 6.27 -1.49 20.59
C ASN A 143 5.85 -2.53 21.65
N ILE A 144 5.83 -2.18 22.95
CA ILE A 144 5.29 -3.04 24.01
C ILE A 144 3.78 -3.23 23.82
N GLU A 145 3.05 -2.15 23.51
CA GLU A 145 1.62 -2.22 23.18
C GLU A 145 1.37 -3.16 21.99
N MET A 146 2.09 -2.97 20.88
CA MET A 146 2.01 -3.84 19.70
C MET A 146 2.35 -5.30 20.02
N CYS A 147 3.36 -5.53 20.85
CA CYS A 147 3.69 -6.88 21.33
C CYS A 147 2.53 -7.51 22.13
N ASN A 148 1.83 -6.73 22.96
CA ASN A 148 0.67 -7.22 23.69
C ASN A 148 -0.51 -7.51 22.76
N ASN A 149 -0.73 -6.70 21.73
CA ASN A 149 -1.70 -6.98 20.66
C ASN A 149 -1.33 -8.28 19.93
N ALA A 150 -0.04 -8.46 19.60
CA ALA A 150 0.49 -9.65 18.93
C ALA A 150 0.23 -10.92 19.74
N LYS A 151 0.36 -10.88 21.08
CA LYS A 151 0.00 -12.04 21.94
C LYS A 151 -1.44 -12.48 21.76
N SER A 152 -2.37 -11.56 21.54
CA SER A 152 -3.77 -11.89 21.29
C SER A 152 -3.98 -12.42 19.87
N ILE A 153 -3.51 -11.68 18.86
CA ILE A 153 -3.80 -11.94 17.44
C ILE A 153 -3.08 -13.20 16.93
N LEU A 154 -1.82 -13.43 17.29
CA LEU A 154 -1.06 -14.61 16.85
C LEU A 154 -1.66 -15.93 17.35
N ASN A 155 -2.42 -15.89 18.45
CA ASN A 155 -3.12 -17.04 19.02
C ASN A 155 -4.50 -17.31 18.37
N HIS A 156 -5.05 -16.36 17.62
CA HIS A 156 -6.36 -16.45 16.98
C HIS A 156 -6.22 -16.39 15.45
N LYS A 157 -5.63 -17.44 14.88
CA LYS A 157 -5.38 -17.50 13.44
C LYS A 157 -6.68 -17.53 12.66
N ILE A 158 -6.81 -16.65 11.67
CA ILE A 158 -7.90 -16.71 10.70
C ILE A 158 -7.66 -17.85 9.70
N SER A 159 -8.75 -18.40 9.16
CA SER A 159 -8.71 -19.52 8.22
C SER A 159 -8.43 -19.05 6.79
N VAL A 160 -7.15 -18.87 6.49
CA VAL A 160 -6.67 -18.37 5.19
C VAL A 160 -5.36 -19.07 4.81
N THR A 161 -5.15 -19.30 3.52
CA THR A 161 -3.87 -19.80 3.00
C THR A 161 -3.08 -18.65 2.40
N ILE A 162 -1.85 -18.44 2.88
CA ILE A 162 -0.95 -17.40 2.36
C ILE A 162 0.11 -18.06 1.48
N THR A 163 0.25 -17.58 0.25
CA THR A 163 1.21 -18.11 -0.73
C THR A 163 1.97 -16.95 -1.37
N ASN A 164 3.31 -16.98 -1.33
CA ASN A 164 4.13 -16.08 -2.15
C ASN A 164 3.86 -16.39 -3.63
N ILE A 165 3.56 -15.37 -4.44
CA ILE A 165 3.10 -15.59 -5.83
C ILE A 165 4.23 -15.95 -6.81
N GLY A 166 5.46 -16.05 -6.31
CA GLY A 166 6.60 -16.61 -7.01
C GLY A 166 7.48 -15.58 -7.70
N ASN A 167 8.68 -16.02 -8.08
CA ASN A 167 9.74 -15.22 -8.68
C ASN A 167 9.48 -14.73 -10.12
N GLN A 168 8.31 -15.03 -10.67
CA GLN A 168 7.85 -14.44 -11.92
C GLN A 168 7.39 -12.99 -11.70
N ILE A 169 6.73 -12.73 -10.56
CA ILE A 169 6.29 -11.40 -10.17
C ILE A 169 7.27 -10.77 -9.20
N ASN A 170 7.63 -11.49 -8.13
CA ASN A 170 8.55 -11.01 -7.11
C ASN A 170 10.01 -11.11 -7.59
N SER A 171 10.82 -10.16 -7.16
CA SER A 171 12.23 -9.98 -7.50
C SER A 171 13.09 -10.00 -6.23
N SER A 172 14.39 -9.72 -6.36
CA SER A 172 15.27 -9.53 -5.20
C SER A 172 15.16 -8.13 -4.57
N TYR A 173 14.25 -7.29 -5.06
CA TYR A 173 13.97 -5.93 -4.62
C TYR A 173 12.55 -5.86 -4.03
N SER A 174 12.09 -4.68 -3.64
CA SER A 174 10.70 -4.51 -3.22
C SER A 174 9.71 -4.53 -4.40
N ASP A 175 8.74 -5.43 -4.33
CA ASP A 175 7.59 -5.58 -5.21
C ASP A 175 6.30 -5.43 -4.40
N PHE A 176 5.46 -4.46 -4.75
CA PHE A 176 4.34 -4.01 -3.92
C PHE A 176 3.21 -3.37 -4.75
N SER A 177 2.18 -2.85 -4.08
CA SER A 177 0.97 -2.25 -4.68
C SER A 177 0.31 -3.09 -5.78
N PRO A 178 -0.06 -4.37 -5.50
CA PRO A 178 -0.78 -5.19 -6.47
C PRO A 178 -2.19 -4.62 -6.75
N LEU A 179 -2.55 -4.54 -8.03
CA LEU A 179 -3.90 -4.23 -8.51
C LEU A 179 -4.33 -5.30 -9.51
N LEU A 180 -5.56 -5.81 -9.38
CA LEU A 180 -6.08 -6.84 -10.28
C LEU A 180 -7.29 -6.35 -11.07
N THR A 181 -7.39 -6.79 -12.32
CA THR A 181 -8.65 -6.69 -13.06
C THR A 181 -9.72 -7.56 -12.39
N SER A 182 -10.98 -7.14 -12.47
CA SER A 182 -12.12 -7.83 -11.83
C SER A 182 -12.28 -9.29 -12.27
N ASP A 183 -11.74 -9.64 -13.45
CA ASP A 183 -11.71 -11.01 -13.97
C ASP A 183 -10.49 -11.84 -13.54
N GLN A 184 -9.59 -11.25 -12.74
CA GLN A 184 -8.39 -11.85 -12.16
C GLN A 184 -7.34 -12.35 -13.18
N ILE A 185 -7.42 -11.88 -14.44
CA ILE A 185 -6.51 -12.29 -15.51
C ILE A 185 -5.28 -11.38 -15.61
N GLN A 186 -5.39 -10.11 -15.22
CA GLN A 186 -4.29 -9.16 -15.31
C GLN A 186 -3.98 -8.56 -13.94
N ILE A 187 -2.69 -8.48 -13.64
CA ILE A 187 -2.16 -7.80 -12.45
C ILE A 187 -1.30 -6.62 -12.90
N PHE A 188 -1.41 -5.52 -12.17
CA PHE A 188 -0.48 -4.40 -12.16
C PHE A 188 0.18 -4.38 -10.80
N PHE A 189 1.45 -3.99 -10.74
CA PHE A 189 2.16 -3.86 -9.48
C PHE A 189 3.35 -2.91 -9.66
N THR A 190 3.87 -2.44 -8.56
CA THR A 190 5.04 -1.56 -8.51
C THR A 190 6.27 -2.39 -8.15
N SER A 191 7.39 -2.14 -8.82
CA SER A 191 8.65 -2.83 -8.56
C SER A 191 9.83 -1.86 -8.55
N LYS A 192 10.75 -2.06 -7.60
CA LYS A 192 12.02 -1.35 -7.50
C LYS A 192 13.21 -2.15 -8.03
N LYS A 193 12.95 -3.06 -8.97
CA LYS A 193 13.98 -3.89 -9.59
C LYS A 193 14.78 -3.14 -10.67
N GLU A 194 15.90 -3.72 -11.06
CA GLU A 194 16.70 -3.26 -12.19
C GLU A 194 15.88 -3.14 -13.49
N GLY A 195 16.27 -2.19 -14.35
CA GLY A 195 15.58 -1.94 -15.61
C GLY A 195 14.36 -1.00 -15.49
N CYS A 196 14.23 -0.27 -14.38
CA CYS A 196 13.33 0.88 -14.29
C CYS A 196 13.69 1.96 -15.33
N ILE A 197 12.74 2.81 -15.65
CA ILE A 197 12.97 4.02 -16.43
C ILE A 197 13.91 4.95 -15.64
N GLY A 198 14.86 5.58 -16.33
CA GLY A 198 15.91 6.40 -15.71
C GLY A 198 17.11 5.61 -15.15
N GLY A 199 16.87 4.42 -14.60
CA GLY A 199 17.94 3.56 -14.05
C GLY A 199 18.58 4.10 -12.77
N THR A 200 17.86 4.97 -12.05
CA THR A 200 18.32 5.60 -10.81
C THR A 200 18.09 4.69 -9.62
N GLU A 201 19.09 4.59 -8.74
CA GLU A 201 18.97 3.92 -7.44
C GLU A 201 18.67 4.94 -6.33
N ASP A 202 17.84 4.52 -5.38
CA ASP A 202 17.63 5.22 -4.13
C ASP A 202 18.79 4.96 -3.14
N TYR A 203 18.74 5.63 -1.99
CA TYR A 203 19.76 5.50 -0.95
C TYR A 203 19.85 4.08 -0.36
N ASN A 204 18.85 3.21 -0.55
CA ASN A 204 18.88 1.82 -0.11
C ASN A 204 19.43 0.85 -1.16
N SER A 205 19.95 1.39 -2.28
CA SER A 205 20.39 0.60 -3.44
C SER A 205 19.26 -0.31 -3.97
N GLU A 206 18.04 0.22 -3.94
CA GLU A 206 16.92 -0.22 -4.76
C GLU A 206 16.73 0.76 -5.90
N PHE A 207 16.09 0.35 -7.00
CA PHE A 207 15.79 1.28 -8.09
C PHE A 207 14.55 2.11 -7.79
N PHE A 208 14.41 3.25 -8.47
CA PHE A 208 13.17 4.00 -8.46
C PHE A 208 12.00 3.13 -8.96
N SER A 209 10.85 3.38 -8.36
CA SER A 209 9.66 2.55 -8.51
C SER A 209 9.05 2.73 -9.88
N ASP A 210 8.81 1.62 -10.58
CA ASP A 210 8.10 1.60 -11.86
C ASP A 210 6.87 0.70 -11.77
N ILE A 211 5.85 1.00 -12.59
CA ILE A 211 4.66 0.17 -12.72
C ILE A 211 4.87 -0.89 -13.80
N TYR A 212 4.60 -2.14 -13.42
CA TYR A 212 4.66 -3.33 -14.27
C TYR A 212 3.29 -3.97 -14.41
N THR A 213 3.10 -4.78 -15.46
CA THR A 213 1.90 -5.58 -15.65
C THR A 213 2.22 -7.00 -16.09
N SER A 214 1.47 -7.98 -15.57
CA SER A 214 1.52 -9.37 -16.01
C SER A 214 0.11 -9.90 -16.28
N LYS A 215 0.04 -10.91 -17.14
CA LYS A 215 -1.20 -11.64 -17.45
C LYS A 215 -1.05 -13.08 -17.04
N LYS A 216 -2.15 -13.63 -16.51
CA LYS A 216 -2.27 -15.03 -16.14
C LYS A 216 -2.64 -15.85 -17.37
N VAL A 217 -1.88 -16.91 -17.64
CA VAL A 217 -2.18 -17.93 -18.66
C VAL A 217 -2.04 -19.29 -18.00
N ASP A 218 -3.01 -20.18 -18.20
CA ASP A 218 -3.04 -21.53 -17.59
C ASP A 218 -2.78 -21.52 -16.07
N TRP A 219 -3.40 -20.56 -15.38
CA TRP A 219 -3.31 -20.34 -13.94
C TRP A 219 -1.95 -19.85 -13.41
N GLN A 220 -1.01 -19.50 -14.29
CA GLN A 220 0.30 -18.99 -13.92
C GLN A 220 0.51 -17.57 -14.44
N TRP A 221 1.21 -16.75 -13.67
CA TRP A 221 1.58 -15.40 -14.10
C TRP A 221 2.70 -15.49 -15.14
N ASN A 222 2.61 -14.71 -16.21
CA ASN A 222 3.74 -14.56 -17.12
C ASN A 222 4.80 -13.60 -16.55
N TYR A 223 5.97 -13.55 -17.19
CA TYR A 223 6.93 -12.50 -16.89
C TYR A 223 6.31 -11.12 -17.14
N PRO A 224 6.49 -10.17 -16.21
CA PRO A 224 5.85 -8.87 -16.25
C PRO A 224 6.53 -7.97 -17.28
N ASN A 225 5.74 -7.12 -17.92
CA ASN A 225 6.22 -6.05 -18.79
C ASN A 225 6.18 -4.73 -18.01
N ASN A 226 7.22 -3.92 -18.14
CA ASN A 226 7.20 -2.52 -17.72
C ASN A 226 6.14 -1.76 -18.55
N LEU A 227 5.33 -0.90 -17.95
CA LEU A 227 4.32 -0.12 -18.69
C LEU A 227 4.93 0.97 -19.61
N GLY A 228 6.24 1.15 -19.56
CA GLY A 228 7.03 1.99 -20.46
C GLY A 228 6.86 3.49 -20.21
N ASN A 229 7.55 4.30 -21.00
CA ASN A 229 7.60 5.77 -20.86
C ASN A 229 6.26 6.50 -21.05
N SER A 230 5.21 5.80 -21.53
CA SER A 230 3.85 6.37 -21.54
C SER A 230 3.26 6.48 -20.14
N ILE A 231 3.75 5.66 -19.19
CA ILE A 231 3.23 5.57 -17.83
C ILE A 231 4.32 5.87 -16.80
N ASN A 232 5.50 5.29 -16.95
CA ASN A 232 6.60 5.47 -16.02
C ASN A 232 7.50 6.65 -16.44
N THR A 233 8.08 7.30 -15.45
CA THR A 233 9.07 8.39 -15.57
C THR A 233 10.42 7.92 -15.03
N ASP A 234 11.44 8.79 -15.04
CA ASP A 234 12.72 8.52 -14.40
C ASP A 234 12.71 8.82 -12.87
N LEU A 235 11.53 9.05 -12.29
CA LEU A 235 11.26 9.21 -10.86
C LEU A 235 10.41 8.04 -10.34
N ASN A 236 9.97 8.09 -9.08
CA ASN A 236 9.07 7.08 -8.53
C ASN A 236 7.64 7.21 -9.09
N ASP A 237 7.18 6.18 -9.80
CA ASP A 237 5.79 5.96 -10.20
C ASP A 237 5.22 4.71 -9.50
N ILE A 238 4.05 4.83 -8.88
CA ILE A 238 3.42 3.77 -8.08
C ILE A 238 2.00 3.53 -8.57
N ALA A 239 1.65 2.25 -8.75
CA ALA A 239 0.29 1.84 -9.02
C ALA A 239 -0.59 2.10 -7.79
N ALA A 240 -1.46 3.11 -7.85
CA ALA A 240 -2.26 3.50 -6.70
C ALA A 240 -3.61 2.76 -6.67
N GLY A 241 -4.33 2.74 -7.80
CA GLY A 241 -5.67 2.13 -7.86
C GLY A 241 -6.11 1.83 -9.29
N LEU A 242 -7.11 0.95 -9.44
CA LEU A 242 -7.65 0.53 -10.74
C LEU A 242 -9.17 0.69 -10.74
N SER A 243 -9.76 1.20 -11.82
CA SER A 243 -11.21 1.24 -11.97
C SER A 243 -11.80 -0.18 -12.05
N LEU A 244 -13.07 -0.31 -11.65
CA LEU A 244 -13.80 -1.59 -11.64
C LEU A 244 -13.78 -2.30 -13.00
N ASP A 245 -13.85 -1.54 -14.09
CA ASP A 245 -13.81 -2.05 -15.47
C ASP A 245 -12.39 -2.29 -16.01
N GLY A 246 -11.34 -1.96 -15.24
CA GLY A 246 -9.94 -2.13 -15.61
C GLY A 246 -9.44 -1.15 -16.67
N GLN A 247 -10.18 -0.08 -16.97
CA GLN A 247 -9.85 0.87 -18.05
C GLN A 247 -9.18 2.17 -17.59
N LYS A 248 -9.10 2.41 -16.28
CA LYS A 248 -8.44 3.58 -15.71
C LYS A 248 -7.52 3.17 -14.58
N LEU A 249 -6.30 3.70 -14.61
CA LEU A 249 -5.26 3.45 -13.60
C LEU A 249 -4.98 4.77 -12.87
N LEU A 250 -5.13 4.76 -11.54
CA LEU A 250 -4.59 5.79 -10.66
C LEU A 250 -3.10 5.53 -10.44
N ILE A 251 -2.31 6.58 -10.58
CA ILE A 251 -0.86 6.54 -10.48
C ILE A 251 -0.43 7.63 -9.50
N TYR A 252 0.37 7.29 -8.51
CA TYR A 252 1.17 8.28 -7.81
C TYR A 252 2.46 8.51 -8.58
N ARG A 253 2.87 9.76 -8.73
CA ARG A 253 4.12 10.15 -9.38
C ARG A 253 4.82 11.23 -8.57
N GLU A 254 6.09 10.98 -8.26
CA GLU A 254 6.99 11.94 -7.63
C GLU A 254 7.26 13.17 -8.52
N ASP A 255 7.37 14.35 -7.91
CA ASP A 255 7.66 15.60 -8.61
C ASP A 255 9.17 15.90 -8.59
N TYR A 256 9.76 16.31 -9.73
CA TYR A 256 11.19 16.65 -9.82
C TYR A 256 11.68 17.75 -8.86
N ASN A 257 10.78 18.63 -8.42
CA ASN A 257 11.14 19.82 -7.66
C ASN A 257 10.84 19.69 -6.16
N THR A 258 10.20 18.61 -5.74
CA THR A 258 9.83 18.37 -4.34
C THR A 258 10.20 16.95 -3.94
N SER A 259 10.15 16.64 -2.65
CA SER A 259 10.24 15.27 -2.15
C SER A 259 8.86 14.60 -2.03
N THR A 260 7.85 15.19 -2.69
CA THR A 260 6.46 14.75 -2.68
C THR A 260 6.01 14.41 -4.10
N GLY A 261 4.75 14.02 -4.27
CA GLY A 261 4.22 13.67 -5.58
C GLY A 261 2.73 13.85 -5.65
N ASN A 262 2.18 13.61 -6.83
CA ASN A 262 0.77 13.83 -7.14
C ASN A 262 0.13 12.54 -7.67
N ILE A 263 -1.20 12.50 -7.59
CA ILE A 263 -2.07 11.46 -8.10
C ILE A 263 -2.57 11.84 -9.50
N TYR A 264 -2.46 10.91 -10.43
CA TYR A 264 -2.83 11.03 -11.84
C TYR A 264 -3.77 9.91 -12.28
N TRP A 265 -4.56 10.17 -13.33
CA TRP A 265 -5.29 9.17 -14.09
C TRP A 265 -4.56 8.84 -15.39
N SER A 266 -4.35 7.57 -15.67
CA SER A 266 -4.15 7.08 -17.04
C SER A 266 -5.39 6.34 -17.53
N HIS A 267 -5.69 6.51 -18.81
CA HIS A 267 -6.80 5.85 -19.50
C HIS A 267 -6.27 4.81 -20.47
N LEU A 268 -6.92 3.65 -20.54
CA LEU A 268 -6.66 2.65 -21.57
C LEU A 268 -7.42 3.03 -22.84
N ILE A 269 -6.69 3.49 -23.87
CA ILE A 269 -7.26 3.86 -25.17
C ILE A 269 -6.56 3.07 -26.27
N ASP A 270 -7.34 2.37 -27.09
CA ASP A 270 -6.84 1.56 -28.20
C ASP A 270 -5.81 0.50 -27.76
N ASP A 271 -6.06 -0.11 -26.59
CA ASP A 271 -5.21 -1.08 -25.88
C ASP A 271 -3.86 -0.51 -25.40
N LEU A 272 -3.72 0.81 -25.35
CA LEU A 272 -2.53 1.51 -24.89
C LEU A 272 -2.90 2.46 -23.74
N TRP A 273 -2.13 2.39 -22.66
CA TRP A 273 -2.24 3.36 -21.58
C TRP A 273 -1.74 4.73 -22.04
N GLN A 274 -2.57 5.75 -21.86
CA GLN A 274 -2.25 7.12 -22.27
C GLN A 274 -1.41 7.83 -21.22
N THR A 275 -0.75 8.92 -21.62
CA THR A 275 -0.01 9.80 -20.69
C THR A 275 -0.91 10.22 -19.53
N PRO A 276 -0.48 10.03 -18.27
CA PRO A 276 -1.31 10.35 -17.11
C PRO A 276 -1.65 11.84 -16.99
N GLU A 277 -2.89 12.13 -16.62
CA GLU A 277 -3.39 13.48 -16.33
C GLU A 277 -3.65 13.65 -14.84
N LYS A 278 -3.16 14.76 -14.25
CA LYS A 278 -3.28 15.03 -12.81
C LYS A 278 -4.77 15.03 -12.39
N VAL A 279 -5.12 14.27 -11.35
CA VAL A 279 -6.48 14.25 -10.79
C VAL A 279 -6.87 15.67 -10.37
N GLY A 280 -8.10 16.08 -10.69
CA GLY A 280 -8.59 17.39 -10.30
C GLY A 280 -8.01 18.57 -11.09
N LYS A 281 -7.15 18.35 -12.10
CA LYS A 281 -6.51 19.43 -12.90
C LYS A 281 -7.48 20.47 -13.48
N GLN A 282 -8.71 20.06 -13.78
CA GLN A 282 -9.76 20.94 -14.36
C GLN A 282 -10.73 21.48 -13.30
N SER A 283 -10.63 21.05 -12.05
CA SER A 283 -11.51 21.45 -10.96
C SER A 283 -10.93 22.66 -10.24
N ASN A 284 -11.73 23.71 -10.11
CA ASN A 284 -11.38 24.87 -9.28
C ASN A 284 -11.86 24.72 -7.82
N THR A 285 -12.33 23.52 -7.46
CA THR A 285 -13.07 23.24 -6.22
C THR A 285 -12.44 22.15 -5.37
N THR A 286 -11.35 21.54 -5.83
CA THR A 286 -10.63 20.48 -5.12
C THR A 286 -9.25 20.94 -4.69
N ASP A 287 -8.75 20.34 -3.61
CA ASP A 287 -7.45 20.56 -3.01
C ASP A 287 -6.66 19.22 -2.88
N ILE A 288 -7.02 18.21 -3.69
CA ILE A 288 -6.13 17.07 -3.97
C ILE A 288 -4.92 17.56 -4.78
N ASN A 289 -3.82 16.83 -4.72
CA ASN A 289 -2.52 17.19 -5.30
C ASN A 289 -1.96 18.47 -4.67
N SER A 290 -2.00 18.50 -3.33
CA SER A 290 -1.43 19.58 -2.53
C SER A 290 0.11 19.51 -2.48
N GLU A 291 0.75 20.42 -1.75
CA GLU A 291 2.21 20.38 -1.56
C GLU A 291 2.68 19.24 -0.65
N TYR A 292 1.74 18.61 0.04
CA TYR A 292 1.93 17.51 0.98
C TYR A 292 2.07 16.15 0.26
N SER A 293 2.56 15.15 0.96
CA SER A 293 2.74 13.79 0.43
C SER A 293 1.38 13.12 0.24
N GLU A 294 1.04 12.72 -1.00
CA GLU A 294 -0.22 12.06 -1.33
C GLU A 294 -0.02 10.71 -2.03
N LYS A 295 0.71 9.82 -1.36
CA LYS A 295 1.31 8.62 -1.98
C LYS A 295 0.33 7.53 -2.41
N TYR A 296 -0.74 7.28 -1.66
CA TYR A 296 -1.67 6.19 -1.94
C TYR A 296 -3.07 6.71 -2.23
N ALA A 297 -3.78 6.04 -3.15
CA ALA A 297 -5.15 6.38 -3.49
C ALA A 297 -5.91 5.20 -4.09
N CYS A 298 -7.22 5.14 -3.87
CA CYS A 298 -8.13 4.24 -4.58
C CYS A 298 -9.39 4.98 -5.04
N VAL A 299 -10.16 4.35 -5.91
CA VAL A 299 -11.39 4.89 -6.49
C VAL A 299 -12.58 4.01 -6.13
N SER A 300 -13.73 4.60 -5.82
CA SER A 300 -14.98 3.87 -5.60
C SER A 300 -15.49 3.17 -6.87
N PRO A 301 -16.29 2.10 -6.76
CA PRO A 301 -16.77 1.35 -7.93
C PRO A 301 -17.61 2.16 -8.93
N ASP A 302 -18.28 3.21 -8.44
CA ASP A 302 -19.06 4.17 -9.24
C ASP A 302 -18.21 5.35 -9.76
N GLU A 303 -16.91 5.36 -9.44
CA GLU A 303 -15.95 6.42 -9.71
C GLU A 303 -16.32 7.82 -9.19
N ASN A 304 -17.24 7.93 -8.24
CA ASN A 304 -17.66 9.23 -7.69
C ASN A 304 -16.86 9.66 -6.46
N THR A 305 -16.06 8.77 -5.88
CA THR A 305 -15.21 9.04 -4.72
C THR A 305 -13.80 8.56 -4.98
N ILE A 306 -12.80 9.38 -4.66
CA ILE A 306 -11.40 8.95 -4.55
C ILE A 306 -11.02 9.06 -3.08
N TYR A 307 -10.47 7.99 -2.53
CA TYR A 307 -9.86 7.97 -1.21
C TYR A 307 -8.35 8.07 -1.41
N PHE A 308 -7.67 8.87 -0.60
CA PHE A 308 -6.23 9.07 -0.72
C PHE A 308 -5.62 9.44 0.63
N THR A 309 -4.32 9.24 0.77
CA THR A 309 -3.57 9.55 1.99
C THR A 309 -2.94 10.93 1.90
N SER A 310 -2.80 11.67 3.00
CA SER A 310 -2.09 12.95 3.02
C SER A 310 -1.51 13.27 4.40
N ASP A 311 -0.30 13.82 4.45
CA ASP A 311 0.32 14.39 5.67
C ASP A 311 0.03 15.91 5.83
N ARG A 312 -1.07 16.38 5.23
CA ARG A 312 -1.50 17.77 5.30
C ARG A 312 -1.88 18.18 6.74
N PRO A 313 -1.61 19.44 7.17
CA PRO A 313 -1.97 19.91 8.49
C PRO A 313 -3.47 19.83 8.80
N GLY A 314 -3.79 19.54 10.06
CA GLY A 314 -5.16 19.41 10.53
C GLY A 314 -5.71 17.97 10.52
N GLY A 315 -4.87 17.00 10.15
CA GLY A 315 -5.11 15.58 10.41
C GLY A 315 -4.92 15.18 11.88
N TYR A 316 -5.06 13.88 12.16
CA TYR A 316 -4.95 13.26 13.47
C TYR A 316 -3.51 12.82 13.79
N GLY A 317 -2.74 12.40 12.79
CA GLY A 317 -1.41 11.80 12.97
C GLY A 317 -0.38 12.23 11.93
N GLY A 318 0.45 11.28 11.53
CA GLY A 318 1.46 11.46 10.49
C GLY A 318 0.80 11.60 9.13
N THR A 319 0.44 10.47 8.52
CA THR A 319 -0.37 10.45 7.29
C THR A 319 -1.79 10.00 7.58
N ASP A 320 -2.78 10.74 7.11
CA ASP A 320 -4.20 10.44 7.30
C ASP A 320 -4.89 10.06 5.98
N ILE A 321 -6.01 9.35 6.04
CA ILE A 321 -6.89 9.07 4.90
C ILE A 321 -7.95 10.16 4.75
N TYR A 322 -8.05 10.68 3.53
CA TYR A 322 -9.03 11.66 3.06
C TYR A 322 -9.86 11.09 1.92
N LYS A 323 -10.97 11.75 1.60
CA LYS A 323 -11.75 11.51 0.38
C LYS A 323 -12.11 12.79 -0.35
N ILE A 324 -12.18 12.74 -1.67
CA ILE A 324 -12.84 13.73 -2.53
C ILE A 324 -14.02 13.08 -3.23
N GLN A 325 -15.08 13.85 -3.47
CA GLN A 325 -16.29 13.39 -4.15
C GLN A 325 -16.60 14.24 -5.38
N LYS A 326 -17.12 13.62 -6.45
CA LYS A 326 -17.63 14.35 -7.60
C LYS A 326 -18.90 15.13 -7.22
N LEU A 327 -18.90 16.41 -7.55
CA LEU A 327 -20.04 17.31 -7.42
C LEU A 327 -21.01 17.11 -8.60
N PRO A 328 -22.28 17.54 -8.49
CA PRO A 328 -23.23 17.50 -9.60
C PRO A 328 -22.77 18.25 -10.87
N THR A 329 -21.80 19.16 -10.74
CA THR A 329 -21.15 19.87 -11.85
C THR A 329 -20.18 18.97 -12.63
N GLY A 330 -19.80 17.81 -12.10
CA GLY A 330 -18.75 16.93 -12.62
C GLY A 330 -17.34 17.25 -12.10
N GLU A 331 -17.17 18.35 -11.35
CA GLU A 331 -15.90 18.69 -10.70
C GLU A 331 -15.69 17.87 -9.42
N TRP A 332 -14.44 17.74 -8.99
CA TRP A 332 -14.12 17.16 -7.67
C TRP A 332 -14.31 18.19 -6.56
N GLY A 333 -14.89 17.78 -5.43
CA GLY A 333 -14.99 18.61 -4.23
C GLY A 333 -13.68 18.69 -3.45
N LEU A 334 -13.72 19.44 -2.34
CA LEU A 334 -12.64 19.53 -1.36
C LEU A 334 -12.43 18.19 -0.66
N ALA A 335 -11.18 17.94 -0.25
CA ALA A 335 -10.80 16.79 0.53
C ALA A 335 -11.41 16.84 1.92
N LEU A 336 -11.98 15.72 2.33
CA LEU A 336 -12.58 15.51 3.65
C LEU A 336 -11.81 14.39 4.36
N ASN A 337 -11.26 14.69 5.54
CA ASN A 337 -10.62 13.69 6.40
C ASN A 337 -11.67 12.64 6.83
N LEU A 338 -11.27 11.36 6.92
CA LEU A 338 -12.20 10.28 7.25
C LEU A 338 -12.56 10.16 8.74
N GLY A 339 -12.00 10.98 9.64
CA GLY A 339 -12.32 10.99 11.07
C GLY A 339 -11.42 10.09 11.90
N ASP A 340 -11.58 10.16 13.23
CA ASP A 340 -10.81 9.40 14.23
C ASP A 340 -11.23 7.93 14.33
N GLU A 341 -12.32 7.53 13.67
CA GLU A 341 -12.61 6.10 13.53
C GLU A 341 -11.58 5.40 12.62
N ILE A 342 -11.10 6.10 11.58
CA ILE A 342 -10.16 5.56 10.59
C ILE A 342 -8.74 6.01 10.90
N ASN A 343 -8.55 7.32 11.11
CA ASN A 343 -7.25 7.94 11.25
C ASN A 343 -6.82 7.97 12.71
N THR A 344 -5.54 7.73 12.96
CA THR A 344 -4.98 7.66 14.31
C THR A 344 -3.95 8.75 14.52
N ILE A 345 -3.29 8.75 15.68
CA ILE A 345 -2.15 9.64 15.92
C ILE A 345 -0.87 9.18 15.20
N TYR A 346 -0.94 8.06 14.48
CA TYR A 346 0.16 7.46 13.73
C TYR A 346 -0.05 7.61 12.22
N ASP A 347 0.39 6.66 11.40
CA ASP A 347 0.28 6.70 9.95
C ASP A 347 -0.77 5.70 9.44
N GLU A 348 -1.65 6.19 8.59
CA GLU A 348 -2.55 5.42 7.75
C GLU A 348 -2.08 5.47 6.28
N SER A 349 -2.19 4.33 5.59
CA SER A 349 -1.73 4.19 4.21
C SER A 349 -2.60 3.21 3.39
N ALA A 350 -2.34 3.16 2.08
CA ALA A 350 -2.89 2.17 1.15
C ALA A 350 -4.41 1.90 1.29
N PRO A 351 -5.28 2.92 1.16
CA PRO A 351 -6.72 2.72 1.21
C PRO A 351 -7.19 1.89 0.00
N PHE A 352 -8.11 0.98 0.24
CA PHE A 352 -8.77 0.17 -0.78
C PHE A 352 -10.26 0.04 -0.45
N ILE A 353 -11.11 0.63 -1.29
CA ILE A 353 -12.56 0.40 -1.28
C ILE A 353 -12.89 -0.79 -2.19
N HIS A 354 -13.54 -1.80 -1.63
CA HIS A 354 -13.91 -3.01 -2.35
C HIS A 354 -15.01 -2.72 -3.38
N PHE A 355 -15.16 -3.64 -4.32
CA PHE A 355 -16.11 -3.58 -5.43
C PHE A 355 -17.59 -3.51 -5.04
N ASP A 356 -17.94 -3.84 -3.80
CA ASP A 356 -19.29 -3.67 -3.26
C ASP A 356 -19.59 -2.25 -2.78
N GLY A 357 -18.61 -1.35 -2.85
CA GLY A 357 -18.72 0.05 -2.42
C GLY A 357 -18.90 0.22 -0.92
N LYS A 358 -18.71 -0.83 -0.12
CA LYS A 358 -18.96 -0.84 1.34
C LYS A 358 -17.78 -1.32 2.14
N SER A 359 -17.16 -2.43 1.77
CA SER A 359 -16.00 -2.98 2.49
C SER A 359 -14.78 -2.11 2.20
N PHE A 360 -14.16 -1.57 3.25
CA PHE A 360 -12.99 -0.72 3.15
C PHE A 360 -11.83 -1.38 3.87
N PHE A 361 -10.66 -1.32 3.25
CA PHE A 361 -9.41 -1.84 3.76
C PHE A 361 -8.39 -0.71 3.73
N PHE A 362 -7.50 -0.69 4.70
CA PHE A 362 -6.40 0.28 4.75
C PHE A 362 -5.29 -0.28 5.62
N CYS A 363 -4.11 0.31 5.55
CA CYS A 363 -2.98 -0.07 6.38
C CYS A 363 -2.77 0.99 7.47
N SER A 364 -2.39 0.57 8.68
CA SER A 364 -2.06 1.50 9.76
C SER A 364 -0.98 0.92 10.67
N ASN A 365 -0.07 1.77 11.16
CA ASN A 365 0.82 1.44 12.28
C ASN A 365 0.23 1.92 13.63
N GLY A 366 -1.01 2.43 13.61
CA GLY A 366 -1.85 2.79 14.75
C GLY A 366 -2.77 1.65 15.22
N HIS A 367 -3.96 1.99 15.72
CA HIS A 367 -4.96 1.02 16.20
C HIS A 367 -4.33 -0.08 17.11
N ASN A 368 -4.81 -1.31 17.00
CA ASN A 368 -4.23 -2.47 17.67
C ASN A 368 -3.22 -3.23 16.78
N SER A 369 -2.40 -2.52 15.99
CA SER A 369 -1.34 -3.14 15.17
C SER A 369 -0.40 -4.00 16.02
N ILE A 370 0.20 -5.01 15.39
CA ILE A 370 1.05 -6.02 16.03
C ILE A 370 2.51 -5.94 15.61
N GLY A 371 2.84 -5.04 14.68
CA GLY A 371 4.13 -4.97 14.00
C GLY A 371 4.39 -3.58 13.41
N GLY A 372 4.78 -3.54 12.14
CA GLY A 372 4.89 -2.29 11.39
C GLY A 372 3.51 -1.80 10.95
N PHE A 373 3.34 -1.55 9.65
CA PHE A 373 2.01 -1.40 9.07
C PHE A 373 1.26 -2.73 9.08
N ASP A 374 0.03 -2.71 9.57
CA ASP A 374 -0.91 -3.82 9.53
C ASP A 374 -2.12 -3.46 8.67
N ILE A 375 -2.74 -4.45 8.05
CA ILE A 375 -3.99 -4.31 7.29
C ILE A 375 -5.19 -4.33 8.25
N PHE A 376 -6.05 -3.33 8.10
CA PHE A 376 -7.32 -3.16 8.80
C PHE A 376 -8.49 -3.19 7.83
N THR A 377 -9.67 -3.50 8.35
CA THR A 377 -10.92 -3.47 7.60
C THR A 377 -12.08 -2.89 8.39
N THR A 378 -13.00 -2.24 7.70
CA THR A 378 -14.29 -1.77 8.21
C THR A 378 -15.33 -1.80 7.08
N SER A 379 -16.59 -1.50 7.38
CA SER A 379 -17.68 -1.38 6.41
C SER A 379 -18.45 -0.09 6.57
N LEU A 380 -18.96 0.45 5.46
CA LEU A 380 -20.03 1.44 5.49
C LEU A 380 -21.36 0.78 5.82
N ASN A 381 -21.99 1.23 6.89
CA ASN A 381 -23.32 0.80 7.27
C ASN A 381 -24.42 1.53 6.46
N GLU A 382 -25.69 1.21 6.73
CA GLU A 382 -26.85 1.79 6.01
C GLU A 382 -26.98 3.31 6.20
N ASN A 383 -26.42 3.86 7.28
CA ASN A 383 -26.41 5.30 7.57
C ASN A 383 -25.23 6.02 6.89
N LYS A 384 -24.38 5.31 6.14
CA LYS A 384 -23.13 5.81 5.54
C LYS A 384 -22.08 6.22 6.58
N GLU A 385 -22.10 5.55 7.73
CA GLU A 385 -21.09 5.67 8.78
C GLU A 385 -20.18 4.44 8.73
N TRP A 386 -18.93 4.60 9.18
CA TRP A 386 -18.00 3.49 9.30
C TRP A 386 -18.35 2.65 10.53
N ASP A 387 -18.34 1.33 10.36
CA ASP A 387 -18.39 0.39 11.49
C ASP A 387 -17.02 0.33 12.20
N GLU A 388 -16.95 -0.47 13.27
CA GLU A 388 -15.71 -0.69 14.02
C GLU A 388 -14.57 -1.16 13.09
N VAL A 389 -13.41 -0.53 13.23
CA VAL A 389 -12.18 -0.92 12.53
C VAL A 389 -11.60 -2.18 13.17
N VAL A 390 -11.35 -3.19 12.35
CA VAL A 390 -10.85 -4.49 12.79
C VAL A 390 -9.53 -4.81 12.11
N ASN A 391 -8.53 -5.20 12.89
CA ASN A 391 -7.28 -5.78 12.37
C ASN A 391 -7.61 -7.09 11.64
N ILE A 392 -7.22 -7.25 10.37
CA ILE A 392 -7.63 -8.39 9.54
C ILE A 392 -7.09 -9.73 10.08
N GLY A 393 -6.07 -9.68 10.94
CA GLY A 393 -5.58 -10.80 11.72
C GLY A 393 -4.46 -11.60 11.06
N TYR A 394 -3.86 -12.49 11.86
CA TYR A 394 -2.79 -13.38 11.43
C TYR A 394 -3.34 -14.62 10.72
N PRO A 395 -2.75 -15.13 9.62
CA PRO A 395 -1.42 -14.81 9.08
C PRO A 395 -1.36 -13.77 7.95
N ILE A 396 -2.43 -12.98 7.72
CA ILE A 396 -2.35 -11.87 6.75
C ILE A 396 -1.44 -10.79 7.34
N ASN A 397 -1.78 -10.28 8.52
CA ASN A 397 -0.84 -9.47 9.30
C ASN A 397 0.19 -10.35 9.99
N SER A 398 1.40 -9.83 10.06
CA SER A 398 2.58 -10.41 10.69
C SER A 398 3.17 -9.39 11.65
N THR A 399 4.31 -9.71 12.29
CA THR A 399 5.00 -8.70 13.10
C THR A 399 5.78 -7.68 12.28
N ASN A 400 5.86 -7.82 10.95
CA ASN A 400 6.56 -6.90 10.04
C ASN A 400 5.58 -5.92 9.38
N ASP A 401 5.98 -5.30 8.26
CA ASP A 401 5.07 -4.54 7.41
C ASP A 401 4.25 -5.49 6.52
N ASP A 402 2.93 -5.32 6.56
CA ASP A 402 1.94 -5.92 5.69
C ASP A 402 1.08 -4.80 5.10
N ILE A 403 1.21 -4.55 3.80
CA ILE A 403 0.66 -3.36 3.13
C ILE A 403 -0.04 -3.68 1.81
N ASP A 404 -0.69 -2.67 1.23
CA ASP A 404 -1.23 -2.69 -0.14
C ASP A 404 -2.21 -3.83 -0.42
N PHE A 405 -3.15 -4.04 0.50
CA PHE A 405 -4.15 -5.10 0.36
C PHE A 405 -5.22 -4.75 -0.69
N VAL A 406 -5.43 -5.66 -1.63
CA VAL A 406 -6.57 -5.67 -2.54
C VAL A 406 -7.31 -7.01 -2.45
N LEU A 407 -8.62 -6.99 -2.64
CA LEU A 407 -9.48 -8.16 -2.54
C LEU A 407 -10.26 -8.35 -3.83
N THR A 408 -10.29 -9.57 -4.36
CA THR A 408 -11.08 -9.91 -5.55
C THR A 408 -12.57 -9.74 -5.30
N PRO A 409 -13.39 -9.50 -6.35
CA PRO A 409 -14.82 -9.22 -6.17
C PRO A 409 -15.60 -10.34 -5.45
N ASP A 410 -15.13 -11.59 -5.52
CA ASP A 410 -15.71 -12.74 -4.83
C ASP A 410 -15.32 -12.84 -3.35
N LYS A 411 -14.48 -11.91 -2.87
CA LYS A 411 -13.89 -11.91 -1.53
C LYS A 411 -13.09 -13.18 -1.20
N ARG A 412 -12.75 -13.99 -2.21
CA ARG A 412 -12.03 -15.26 -2.03
C ARG A 412 -10.53 -15.08 -2.00
N THR A 413 -10.01 -14.14 -2.77
CA THR A 413 -8.57 -14.01 -3.00
C THR A 413 -8.13 -12.58 -2.70
N GLY A 414 -7.32 -12.41 -1.67
CA GLY A 414 -6.59 -11.16 -1.40
C GLY A 414 -5.19 -11.19 -2.00
N TYR A 415 -4.65 -10.02 -2.36
CA TYR A 415 -3.24 -9.82 -2.65
C TYR A 415 -2.72 -8.66 -1.80
N PHE A 416 -1.49 -8.77 -1.33
CA PHE A 416 -0.87 -7.76 -0.46
C PHE A 416 0.65 -7.90 -0.54
N ALA A 417 1.38 -6.88 -0.13
CA ALA A 417 2.83 -6.89 -0.04
C ALA A 417 3.26 -7.10 1.43
N SER A 418 4.30 -7.89 1.66
CA SER A 418 4.74 -8.23 3.01
C SER A 418 6.23 -8.56 3.06
N ILE A 419 6.88 -8.27 4.19
CA ILE A 419 8.26 -8.69 4.48
C ILE A 419 8.21 -10.00 5.26
N ARG A 420 8.63 -11.10 4.62
CA ARG A 420 8.65 -12.44 5.25
C ARG A 420 9.97 -13.18 5.03
N PRO A 421 10.39 -14.06 5.97
CA PRO A 421 11.65 -14.78 5.88
C PRO A 421 11.83 -15.63 4.62
N GLU A 422 10.74 -16.10 4.02
CA GLU A 422 10.71 -16.89 2.78
C GLU A 422 10.64 -16.04 1.49
N GLY A 423 10.62 -14.71 1.61
CA GLY A 423 10.58 -13.80 0.48
C GLY A 423 11.87 -13.79 -0.36
N PHE A 424 11.79 -13.22 -1.55
CA PHE A 424 12.91 -13.10 -2.49
C PHE A 424 13.75 -11.85 -2.25
N GLY A 425 13.16 -10.79 -1.70
CA GLY A 425 13.81 -9.48 -1.54
C GLY A 425 13.29 -8.68 -0.35
N GLY A 426 12.92 -7.42 -0.62
CA GLY A 426 12.33 -6.51 0.36
C GLY A 426 10.87 -6.88 0.62
N LEU A 427 9.95 -6.03 0.17
CA LEU A 427 8.55 -6.41 0.07
C LEU A 427 8.36 -7.42 -1.06
N ASP A 428 7.59 -8.47 -0.79
CA ASP A 428 7.14 -9.43 -1.79
C ASP A 428 5.61 -9.42 -1.84
N ILE A 429 5.03 -9.70 -3.01
CA ILE A 429 3.58 -9.85 -3.17
C ILE A 429 3.16 -11.28 -2.78
N TYR A 430 2.15 -11.38 -1.92
CA TYR A 430 1.53 -12.62 -1.45
C TYR A 430 0.07 -12.68 -1.87
N ARG A 431 -0.44 -13.91 -1.99
CA ARG A 431 -1.85 -14.24 -2.21
C ARG A 431 -2.44 -14.82 -0.94
N ALA A 432 -3.57 -14.28 -0.50
CA ALA A 432 -4.40 -14.80 0.58
C ALA A 432 -5.65 -15.49 0.03
N GLU A 433 -5.85 -16.78 0.30
CA GLU A 433 -7.03 -17.53 -0.12
C GLU A 433 -7.93 -17.83 1.09
N PHE A 434 -9.07 -17.15 1.15
CA PHE A 434 -10.07 -17.28 2.20
C PHE A 434 -10.96 -18.52 1.96
N GLN A 435 -11.28 -19.24 3.04
CA GLN A 435 -12.13 -20.43 2.96
C GLN A 435 -13.63 -20.09 2.79
N GLU A 436 -14.06 -18.99 3.39
CA GLU A 436 -15.40 -18.42 3.21
C GLU A 436 -15.33 -17.33 2.15
N TYR A 437 -16.21 -17.40 1.15
CA TYR A 437 -16.26 -16.41 0.07
C TYR A 437 -17.70 -16.17 -0.36
N THR A 438 -17.94 -14.98 -0.92
CA THR A 438 -19.21 -14.64 -1.54
C THR A 438 -19.15 -15.04 -3.01
N GLY A 439 -20.06 -15.90 -3.47
CA GLY A 439 -20.14 -16.18 -4.91
C GLY A 439 -20.36 -14.90 -5.71
N ILE A 440 -19.80 -14.82 -6.92
CA ILE A 440 -20.07 -13.73 -7.88
C ILE A 440 -20.41 -14.31 -9.24
N THR A 441 -20.98 -13.49 -10.10
CA THR A 441 -21.12 -13.77 -11.53
C THR A 441 -20.33 -12.73 -12.32
N ILE A 442 -19.44 -13.18 -13.19
CA ILE A 442 -18.65 -12.31 -14.07
C ILE A 442 -19.24 -12.42 -15.48
N MET A 443 -19.72 -11.31 -16.01
CA MET A 443 -20.16 -11.24 -17.40
C MET A 443 -19.06 -10.59 -18.24
N ARG A 444 -18.53 -11.34 -19.20
CA ARG A 444 -17.67 -10.78 -20.25
C ARG A 444 -18.48 -10.59 -21.51
N GLY A 445 -18.18 -9.57 -22.27
CA GLY A 445 -18.89 -9.40 -23.53
C GLY A 445 -18.23 -8.41 -24.45
N LYS A 446 -18.93 -8.14 -25.55
CA LYS A 446 -18.53 -7.16 -26.54
C LYS A 446 -19.73 -6.33 -26.96
N ILE A 447 -19.55 -5.02 -26.97
CA ILE A 447 -20.47 -4.08 -27.61
C ILE A 447 -20.06 -3.91 -29.07
N ASN A 448 -21.00 -4.14 -29.97
CA ASN A 448 -20.87 -3.89 -31.40
C ASN A 448 -21.60 -2.59 -31.74
N VAL A 449 -20.81 -1.62 -32.19
CA VAL A 449 -21.24 -0.30 -32.65
C VAL A 449 -20.57 -0.08 -34.00
N GLU A 450 -21.30 0.38 -35.01
CA GLU A 450 -20.71 0.63 -36.34
C GLU A 450 -19.77 1.85 -36.30
N ASP A 451 -20.12 2.83 -35.48
CA ASP A 451 -19.32 4.04 -35.27
C ASP A 451 -18.32 3.84 -34.12
N SER A 452 -17.03 3.87 -34.46
CA SER A 452 -15.94 3.81 -33.49
C SER A 452 -15.91 4.98 -32.49
N LEU A 453 -16.42 6.16 -32.87
CA LEU A 453 -16.48 7.31 -31.97
C LEU A 453 -17.60 7.12 -30.93
N ALA A 454 -18.75 6.59 -31.36
CA ALA A 454 -19.81 6.20 -30.44
C ALA A 454 -19.36 5.12 -29.45
N LEU A 455 -18.57 4.13 -29.90
CA LEU A 455 -17.99 3.12 -29.01
C LEU A 455 -17.10 3.75 -27.93
N LYS A 456 -16.26 4.73 -28.30
CA LYS A 456 -15.39 5.49 -27.38
C LYS A 456 -16.16 6.26 -26.30
N GLN A 457 -17.44 6.56 -26.54
CA GLN A 457 -18.31 7.31 -25.62
C GLN A 457 -19.42 6.44 -25.02
N THR A 458 -19.32 5.11 -25.18
CA THR A 458 -20.32 4.18 -24.65
C THR A 458 -20.11 3.94 -23.16
N SER A 459 -21.20 3.94 -22.40
CA SER A 459 -21.21 3.55 -20.99
C SER A 459 -22.25 2.46 -20.73
N ILE A 460 -21.98 1.65 -19.71
CA ILE A 460 -22.87 0.61 -19.21
C ILE A 460 -23.13 0.91 -17.74
N THR A 461 -24.40 1.12 -17.38
CA THR A 461 -24.82 1.28 -16.00
C THR A 461 -25.52 0.01 -15.55
N VAL A 462 -25.09 -0.54 -14.41
CA VAL A 462 -25.75 -1.67 -13.74
C VAL A 462 -26.45 -1.18 -12.49
N THR A 463 -27.77 -1.39 -12.43
CA THR A 463 -28.61 -0.99 -11.31
C THR A 463 -29.28 -2.22 -10.69
N GLU A 464 -29.13 -2.43 -9.38
CA GLU A 464 -29.90 -3.44 -8.65
C GLU A 464 -31.37 -3.03 -8.57
N ARG A 465 -32.27 -3.96 -8.88
CA ARG A 465 -33.69 -3.65 -9.07
C ARG A 465 -34.49 -3.56 -7.78
N ASP A 466 -34.03 -4.20 -6.70
CA ASP A 466 -34.80 -4.30 -5.47
C ASP A 466 -34.70 -3.02 -4.63
N ASN A 467 -33.57 -2.32 -4.71
CA ASN A 467 -33.25 -1.09 -3.96
C ASN A 467 -32.91 0.11 -4.88
N GLU A 468 -32.95 -0.07 -6.20
CA GLU A 468 -32.62 0.94 -7.22
C GLU A 468 -31.20 1.52 -7.09
N THR A 469 -30.26 0.79 -6.48
CA THR A 469 -28.87 1.24 -6.33
C THR A 469 -28.06 1.03 -7.60
N VAL A 470 -27.24 2.01 -7.97
CA VAL A 470 -26.23 1.83 -9.02
C VAL A 470 -25.07 1.06 -8.41
N GLU A 471 -24.88 -0.18 -8.87
CA GLU A 471 -23.86 -1.10 -8.35
C GLU A 471 -22.54 -0.97 -9.10
N GLY A 472 -22.57 -0.47 -10.34
CA GLY A 472 -21.36 -0.25 -11.10
C GLY A 472 -21.60 0.53 -12.38
N MET A 473 -20.57 1.29 -12.74
CA MET A 473 -20.44 1.94 -14.05
C MET A 473 -19.26 1.33 -14.78
N TYR A 474 -19.52 0.85 -15.99
CA TYR A 474 -18.52 0.16 -16.80
C TYR A 474 -18.43 0.83 -18.15
N HIS A 475 -17.24 0.84 -18.71
CA HIS A 475 -17.02 1.24 -20.09
C HIS A 475 -16.52 0.00 -20.85
N PRO A 476 -16.91 -0.19 -22.12
CA PRO A 476 -16.23 -1.16 -22.98
C PRO A 476 -14.85 -0.64 -23.39
N ASN A 477 -13.91 -1.55 -23.62
CA ASN A 477 -12.66 -1.25 -24.29
C ASN A 477 -12.97 -0.58 -25.62
N ASN A 478 -12.43 0.62 -25.79
CA ASN A 478 -12.89 1.55 -26.80
C ASN A 478 -12.48 1.19 -28.25
N ARG A 479 -11.71 0.11 -28.41
CA ARG A 479 -11.31 -0.47 -29.70
C ARG A 479 -11.99 -1.80 -29.96
N SER A 480 -11.92 -2.70 -28.99
CA SER A 480 -12.40 -4.07 -29.13
C SER A 480 -13.87 -4.24 -28.78
N GLY A 481 -14.47 -3.24 -28.13
CA GLY A 481 -15.81 -3.28 -27.57
C GLY A 481 -15.95 -4.17 -26.33
N LYS A 482 -14.86 -4.79 -25.86
CA LYS A 482 -14.90 -5.78 -24.79
C LYS A 482 -15.22 -5.14 -23.44
N PHE A 483 -16.11 -5.74 -22.67
CA PHE A 483 -16.42 -5.30 -21.30
C PHE A 483 -16.39 -6.47 -20.33
N ILE A 484 -16.23 -6.14 -19.05
CA ILE A 484 -16.34 -7.06 -17.92
C ILE A 484 -17.26 -6.39 -16.90
N MET A 485 -18.28 -7.12 -16.43
CA MET A 485 -19.18 -6.70 -15.37
C MET A 485 -19.25 -7.76 -14.27
N ILE A 486 -19.47 -7.32 -13.04
CA ILE A 486 -19.65 -8.20 -11.88
C ILE A 486 -21.07 -8.10 -11.34
N PHE A 487 -21.61 -9.22 -10.86
CA PHE A 487 -22.93 -9.29 -10.26
C PHE A 487 -22.92 -10.18 -9.02
N THR A 488 -23.73 -9.80 -8.03
CA THR A 488 -23.96 -10.58 -6.82
C THR A 488 -25.09 -11.60 -7.07
N PRO A 489 -24.89 -12.90 -6.78
CA PRO A 489 -25.90 -13.94 -6.95
C PRO A 489 -27.15 -13.70 -6.11
N GLY A 490 -28.30 -14.09 -6.65
CA GLY A 490 -29.59 -13.98 -5.99
C GLY A 490 -30.30 -12.64 -6.12
N ARG A 491 -29.72 -11.70 -6.88
CA ARG A 491 -30.28 -10.38 -7.14
C ARG A 491 -30.72 -10.22 -8.59
N SER A 492 -31.55 -9.20 -8.82
CA SER A 492 -31.99 -8.81 -10.16
C SER A 492 -31.41 -7.44 -10.51
N TYR A 493 -30.99 -7.29 -11.75
CA TYR A 493 -30.29 -6.11 -12.25
C TYR A 493 -30.92 -5.60 -13.54
N THR A 494 -30.84 -4.29 -13.73
CA THR A 494 -31.07 -3.61 -14.99
C THR A 494 -29.71 -3.21 -15.56
N ILE A 495 -29.39 -3.68 -16.75
CA ILE A 495 -28.23 -3.28 -17.54
C ILE A 495 -28.71 -2.23 -18.54
N LYS A 496 -28.14 -1.04 -18.49
CA LYS A 496 -28.41 0.05 -19.44
C LYS A 496 -27.15 0.37 -20.20
N VAL A 497 -27.19 0.31 -21.54
CA VAL A 497 -26.08 0.71 -22.41
C VAL A 497 -26.48 1.96 -23.18
N ASP A 498 -25.74 3.04 -22.93
CA ASP A 498 -25.90 4.32 -23.61
C ASP A 498 -24.71 4.54 -24.55
N ALA A 499 -24.99 4.72 -25.85
CA ALA A 499 -23.99 5.13 -26.84
C ALA A 499 -24.52 6.30 -27.69
N PRO A 500 -23.72 7.36 -27.93
CA PRO A 500 -24.16 8.52 -28.71
C PRO A 500 -24.58 8.14 -30.13
N GLY A 501 -25.76 8.59 -30.56
CA GLY A 501 -26.33 8.26 -31.87
C GLY A 501 -27.08 6.92 -31.93
N TYR A 502 -27.10 6.14 -30.84
CA TYR A 502 -27.76 4.84 -30.78
C TYR A 502 -28.94 4.83 -29.80
N GLU A 503 -29.92 3.98 -30.08
CA GLU A 503 -31.00 3.67 -29.15
C GLU A 503 -30.41 3.08 -27.86
N CYS A 504 -30.89 3.56 -26.70
CA CYS A 504 -30.51 3.01 -25.41
C CYS A 504 -30.91 1.53 -25.36
N TYR A 505 -29.95 0.65 -25.10
CA TYR A 505 -30.22 -0.75 -24.86
C TYR A 505 -30.47 -0.97 -23.37
N THR A 506 -31.59 -1.59 -23.03
CA THR A 506 -31.92 -1.93 -21.64
C THR A 506 -32.28 -3.40 -21.55
N GLU A 507 -31.71 -4.09 -20.58
CA GLU A 507 -32.01 -5.48 -20.31
C GLU A 507 -32.10 -5.76 -18.82
N ASN A 508 -33.06 -6.59 -18.46
CA ASN A 508 -33.20 -7.09 -17.11
C ASN A 508 -32.60 -8.50 -17.01
N ILE A 509 -31.77 -8.73 -16.01
CA ILE A 509 -31.18 -10.03 -15.71
C ILE A 509 -31.40 -10.38 -14.24
N THR A 510 -31.62 -11.66 -13.95
CA THR A 510 -31.66 -12.19 -12.58
C THR A 510 -30.56 -13.22 -12.43
N ILE A 511 -29.66 -13.03 -11.47
CA ILE A 511 -28.59 -13.98 -11.18
C ILE A 511 -29.10 -15.02 -10.19
N SER A 512 -28.99 -16.29 -10.53
CA SER A 512 -29.39 -17.39 -9.63
C SER A 512 -28.49 -17.45 -8.40
N LYS A 513 -29.07 -17.76 -7.23
CA LYS A 513 -28.34 -17.92 -5.96
C LYS A 513 -27.29 -19.03 -5.97
N ASN A 514 -27.44 -20.03 -6.85
CA ASN A 514 -26.60 -21.22 -6.90
C ASN A 514 -25.40 -21.08 -7.84
N VAL A 515 -25.07 -19.85 -8.24
CA VAL A 515 -24.00 -19.55 -9.18
C VAL A 515 -22.83 -18.96 -8.39
N HIS A 516 -21.72 -19.70 -8.32
CA HIS A 516 -20.55 -19.27 -7.54
C HIS A 516 -19.49 -18.56 -8.40
N ILE A 517 -19.31 -18.99 -9.65
CA ILE A 517 -18.65 -18.28 -10.75
C ILE A 517 -19.33 -18.75 -12.03
N PHE A 518 -19.91 -17.84 -12.81
CA PHE A 518 -20.46 -18.15 -14.14
C PHE A 518 -20.00 -17.08 -15.11
N GLU A 519 -19.31 -17.52 -16.14
CA GLU A 519 -18.88 -16.65 -17.23
C GLU A 519 -20.02 -16.58 -18.24
N LEU A 520 -20.67 -15.43 -18.31
CA LEU A 520 -21.60 -15.13 -19.38
C LEU A 520 -20.82 -14.44 -20.49
N GLU A 521 -20.79 -15.01 -21.69
CA GLU A 521 -20.36 -14.31 -22.89
C GLU A 521 -21.55 -13.61 -23.55
N LYS A 522 -21.39 -12.33 -23.87
CA LYS A 522 -22.48 -11.55 -24.46
C LYS A 522 -22.03 -10.67 -25.61
N VAL A 523 -22.86 -10.59 -26.64
CA VAL A 523 -22.71 -9.63 -27.74
C VAL A 523 -23.92 -8.69 -27.71
N ILE A 524 -23.68 -7.39 -27.56
CA ILE A 524 -24.73 -6.36 -27.60
C ILE A 524 -24.53 -5.56 -28.88
N SER A 525 -25.46 -5.65 -29.82
CA SER A 525 -25.45 -4.86 -31.05
C SER A 525 -26.44 -3.71 -30.93
N LEU A 526 -25.95 -2.47 -30.98
CA LEU A 526 -26.79 -1.28 -30.84
C LEU A 526 -27.39 -0.86 -32.18
N LYS A 527 -28.62 -0.32 -32.15
CA LYS A 527 -29.30 0.22 -33.33
C LYS A 527 -29.15 1.73 -33.38
N CYS A 528 -28.86 2.28 -34.55
CA CYS A 528 -28.82 3.73 -34.76
C CYS A 528 -30.20 4.34 -34.48
N ARG A 529 -30.25 5.52 -33.83
CA ARG A 529 -31.49 6.30 -33.75
C ARG A 529 -31.86 6.78 -35.16
N GLN A 530 -33.07 6.45 -35.60
CA GLN A 530 -33.62 6.96 -36.86
C GLN A 530 -33.95 8.44 -36.78
#